data_AF-A0A7J6C8P3-F1
#
_entry.id   AF-A0A7J6C8P3-F1
#
_cell.length_a   1.000
_cell.length_b   1.000
_cell.length_c   1.000
_cell.angle_alpha   90.00
_cell.angle_beta   90.00
_cell.angle_gamma   90.00
#
_symmetry.space_group_name_H-M   'P 1'
#
loop_
_entity.id
_entity.type
_entity.pdbx_description
1 polymer ?
#
loop_
_entity_poly.entity_id
_entity_poly.type
_entity_poly.pdbx_seq_one_letter_code
_entity_poly.pdbx_strand_id
1 'polypeptide(L)'
;MTAEIKLFQLSDVEDLQSVETVVGPLNEGIVSISNICMSLLDAQVDPTTDTCSNYEQIRGHIEHAERYLKESETTIKEKLGYLDEWMERLTIEKGNVEQQNKEKCMAKDKLHIEKKSAEESLKASEAALKQAQKNVELTKHTLKKEKGRQGTGGWVAAAGACVTLIPIAGWIAGPVIFYSGVNTIVDASKAIRDAEDGLKENECQVNENSMKVTNYRSRISSIQTEIKETDKLLNKIQSEIEEVKQHLEAQLHFKKWSEEL
;
A
#
# COMPACT_ATOMS: atom_id res chain seq x y z
N MET A 1 -11.71 5.20 5.12
CA MET A 1 -12.64 5.15 3.97
C MET A 1 -11.93 4.28 2.94
N THR A 2 -12.19 2.97 3.00
CA THR A 2 -11.50 1.97 2.17
C THR A 2 -12.23 1.94 0.84
N ALA A 3 -11.64 2.49 -0.21
CA ALA A 3 -12.17 2.32 -1.55
C ALA A 3 -12.02 0.84 -1.90
N GLU A 4 -13.13 0.11 -1.97
CA GLU A 4 -13.16 -1.22 -2.56
C GLU A 4 -12.78 -1.07 -4.04
N ILE A 5 -11.52 -1.37 -4.36
CA ILE A 5 -11.10 -1.57 -5.73
C ILE A 5 -11.72 -2.90 -6.17
N LYS A 6 -12.85 -2.82 -6.87
CA LYS A 6 -13.43 -3.98 -7.54
C LYS A 6 -12.48 -4.37 -8.68
N LEU A 7 -11.63 -5.36 -8.39
CA LEU A 7 -10.89 -6.10 -9.41
C LEU A 7 -11.89 -6.76 -10.35
N PHE A 8 -11.94 -6.31 -11.59
CA PHE A 8 -12.49 -7.12 -12.67
C PHE A 8 -11.56 -8.33 -12.90
N GLN A 9 -12.15 -9.51 -13.00
CA GLN A 9 -11.43 -10.76 -13.14
C GLN A 9 -11.00 -10.95 -14.60
N LEU A 10 -9.91 -11.71 -14.78
CA LEU A 10 -9.32 -12.09 -16.06
C LEU A 10 -10.31 -12.75 -17.05
N SER A 11 -11.49 -13.17 -16.57
CA SER A 11 -12.55 -13.79 -17.37
C SER A 11 -13.04 -12.92 -18.52
N ASP A 12 -12.93 -11.59 -18.39
CA ASP A 12 -13.39 -10.66 -19.42
C ASP A 12 -12.40 -10.57 -20.59
N VAL A 13 -11.16 -11.02 -20.39
CA VAL A 13 -10.09 -11.06 -21.41
C VAL A 13 -10.22 -12.28 -22.32
N GLU A 14 -10.69 -13.41 -21.78
CA GLU A 14 -10.95 -14.62 -22.58
C GLU A 14 -12.08 -14.39 -23.61
N ASP A 15 -13.07 -13.55 -23.29
CA ASP A 15 -14.13 -13.15 -24.23
C ASP A 15 -13.61 -12.22 -25.35
N LEU A 16 -12.49 -11.52 -25.11
CA LEU A 16 -11.84 -10.67 -26.12
C LEU A 16 -11.07 -11.45 -27.17
N GLN A 17 -10.54 -12.62 -26.79
CA GLN A 17 -9.72 -13.45 -27.67
C GLN A 17 -10.49 -14.11 -28.81
N SER A 18 -11.82 -14.06 -28.81
CA SER A 18 -12.60 -14.59 -29.92
C SER A 18 -12.53 -13.64 -31.13
N VAL A 19 -11.39 -13.60 -31.81
CA VAL A 19 -11.28 -13.20 -33.22
C VAL A 19 -12.15 -14.12 -34.09
N GLU A 20 -12.52 -15.29 -33.56
CA GLU A 20 -13.41 -16.28 -34.15
C GLU A 20 -14.76 -15.68 -34.62
N THR A 21 -15.32 -14.71 -33.90
CA THR A 21 -16.56 -14.03 -34.34
C THR A 21 -16.36 -13.15 -35.58
N VAL A 22 -15.12 -12.70 -35.84
CA VAL A 22 -14.76 -11.90 -37.03
C VAL A 22 -14.38 -12.81 -38.21
N VAL A 23 -13.75 -13.96 -37.92
CA VAL A 23 -13.25 -14.91 -38.94
C VAL A 23 -14.38 -15.43 -39.83
N GLY A 24 -15.56 -15.72 -39.26
CA GLY A 24 -16.71 -16.21 -40.02
C GLY A 24 -17.17 -15.23 -41.11
N PRO A 25 -17.66 -14.03 -40.74
CA PRO A 25 -18.08 -13.01 -41.70
C PRO A 25 -16.96 -12.61 -42.68
N LEU A 26 -15.72 -12.46 -42.21
CA LEU A 26 -14.60 -12.10 -43.09
C LEU A 26 -14.35 -13.17 -44.17
N ASN A 27 -14.38 -14.45 -43.80
CA ASN A 27 -14.20 -15.55 -44.73
C ASN A 27 -15.33 -15.62 -45.76
N GLU A 28 -16.59 -15.43 -45.33
CA GLU A 28 -17.73 -15.36 -46.24
C GLU A 28 -17.64 -14.18 -47.23
N GLY A 29 -17.12 -13.03 -46.76
CA GLY A 29 -16.79 -11.89 -47.62
C GLY A 29 -15.75 -12.25 -48.69
N ILE A 30 -14.63 -12.89 -48.31
CA ILE A 30 -13.56 -13.32 -49.22
C ILE A 30 -14.06 -14.36 -50.24
N VAL A 31 -14.85 -15.34 -49.79
CA VAL A 31 -15.47 -16.34 -50.67
C VAL A 31 -16.40 -15.66 -51.67
N SER A 32 -17.18 -14.68 -51.22
CA SER A 32 -18.08 -13.92 -52.08
C SER A 32 -17.30 -13.12 -53.15
N ILE A 33 -16.19 -12.48 -52.78
CA ILE A 33 -15.29 -11.81 -53.74
C ILE A 33 -14.73 -12.81 -54.75
N SER A 34 -14.31 -13.99 -54.31
CA SER A 34 -13.82 -15.05 -55.20
C SER A 34 -14.88 -15.46 -56.22
N ASN A 35 -16.14 -15.56 -55.79
CA ASN A 35 -17.26 -15.88 -56.67
C ASN A 35 -17.61 -14.74 -57.65
N ILE A 36 -17.40 -13.48 -57.28
CA ILE A 36 -17.47 -12.33 -58.22
C ILE A 36 -16.42 -12.54 -59.32
N CYS A 37 -15.16 -12.82 -58.97
CA CYS A 37 -14.09 -13.01 -59.94
C CYS A 37 -14.39 -14.16 -60.91
N MET A 38 -14.86 -15.31 -60.39
CA MET A 38 -15.24 -16.45 -61.22
C MET A 38 -16.40 -16.10 -62.17
N SER A 39 -17.43 -15.42 -61.66
CA SER A 39 -18.58 -15.01 -62.48
C SER A 39 -18.18 -13.99 -63.56
N LEU A 40 -17.24 -13.08 -63.26
CA LEU A 40 -16.72 -12.13 -64.25
C LEU A 40 -15.90 -12.84 -65.34
N LEU A 41 -15.16 -13.90 -65.02
CA LEU A 41 -14.41 -14.69 -66.01
C LEU A 41 -15.33 -15.46 -66.95
N ASP A 42 -16.47 -15.94 -66.45
CA ASP A 42 -17.46 -16.68 -67.23
C ASP A 42 -18.48 -15.77 -67.94
N ALA A 43 -18.35 -14.45 -67.78
CA ALA A 43 -19.29 -13.48 -68.31
C ALA A 43 -19.25 -13.42 -69.84
N GLN A 44 -20.37 -13.76 -70.46
CA GLN A 44 -20.61 -13.53 -71.89
C GLN A 44 -21.48 -12.29 -72.06
N VAL A 45 -20.95 -11.32 -72.81
CA VAL A 45 -21.65 -10.09 -73.21
C VAL A 45 -22.25 -10.32 -74.59
N ASP A 46 -23.56 -10.17 -74.70
CA ASP A 46 -24.24 -10.23 -75.98
C ASP A 46 -23.87 -9.00 -76.84
N PRO A 47 -23.27 -9.19 -78.02
CA PRO A 47 -22.73 -8.09 -78.82
C PRO A 47 -23.80 -7.19 -79.47
N THR A 48 -25.07 -7.59 -79.42
CA THR A 48 -26.21 -6.89 -80.02
C THR A 48 -27.06 -6.13 -79.01
N THR A 49 -27.16 -6.64 -77.79
CA THR A 49 -27.99 -6.09 -76.72
C THR A 49 -27.17 -5.45 -75.61
N ASP A 50 -25.84 -5.63 -75.61
CA ASP A 50 -24.92 -5.15 -74.57
C ASP A 50 -25.28 -5.69 -73.17
N THR A 51 -25.97 -6.84 -73.12
CA THR A 51 -26.39 -7.45 -71.86
C THR A 51 -25.47 -8.59 -71.45
N CYS A 52 -25.17 -8.63 -70.16
CA CYS A 52 -24.32 -9.64 -69.54
C CYS A 52 -25.18 -10.78 -68.99
N SER A 53 -24.93 -12.01 -69.47
CA SER A 53 -25.74 -13.20 -69.16
C SER A 53 -25.79 -13.59 -67.67
N ASN A 54 -24.77 -13.20 -66.90
CA ASN A 54 -24.61 -13.52 -65.48
C ASN A 54 -24.61 -12.28 -64.58
N TYR A 55 -25.18 -11.17 -65.05
CA TYR A 55 -25.30 -9.91 -64.29
C TYR A 55 -25.93 -10.10 -62.91
N GLU A 56 -27.08 -10.76 -62.81
CA GLU A 56 -27.79 -10.96 -61.53
C GLU A 56 -26.96 -11.78 -60.52
N GLN A 57 -26.16 -12.74 -61.02
CA GLN A 57 -25.29 -13.54 -60.19
C GLN A 57 -24.11 -12.72 -59.66
N ILE A 58 -23.46 -11.93 -60.52
CA ILE A 58 -22.40 -11.00 -60.12
C ILE A 58 -22.93 -10.00 -59.08
N ARG A 59 -24.10 -9.43 -59.31
CA ARG A 59 -24.77 -8.51 -58.38
C ARG A 59 -25.05 -9.18 -57.03
N GLY A 60 -25.59 -10.40 -57.03
CA GLY A 60 -25.83 -11.15 -55.80
C GLY A 60 -24.54 -11.40 -55.00
N HIS A 61 -23.44 -11.74 -55.67
CA HIS A 61 -22.14 -11.91 -55.00
C HIS A 61 -21.57 -10.59 -54.45
N ILE A 62 -21.78 -9.46 -55.15
CA ILE A 62 -21.41 -8.12 -54.65
C ILE A 62 -22.19 -7.78 -53.37
N GLU A 63 -23.52 -7.93 -53.39
CA GLU A 63 -24.37 -7.65 -52.23
C GLU A 63 -24.04 -8.55 -51.03
N HIS A 64 -23.61 -9.80 -51.30
CA HIS A 64 -23.18 -10.74 -50.27
C HIS A 64 -21.82 -10.35 -49.66
N ALA A 65 -20.85 -10.00 -50.51
CA ALA A 65 -19.54 -9.51 -50.07
C ALA A 65 -19.67 -8.23 -49.23
N GLU A 66 -20.46 -7.25 -49.69
CA GLU A 66 -20.68 -6.00 -48.97
C GLU A 66 -21.26 -6.25 -47.58
N ARG A 67 -22.28 -7.11 -47.47
CA ARG A 67 -22.93 -7.44 -46.20
C ARG A 67 -21.95 -8.00 -45.19
N TYR A 68 -21.22 -9.05 -45.56
CA TYR A 68 -20.34 -9.76 -44.64
C TYR A 68 -19.07 -8.98 -44.28
N LEU A 69 -18.53 -8.21 -45.23
CA LEU A 69 -17.41 -7.31 -44.95
C LEU A 69 -17.84 -6.21 -43.97
N LYS A 70 -19.02 -5.62 -44.16
CA LYS A 70 -19.56 -4.61 -43.24
C LYS A 70 -19.84 -5.18 -41.85
N GLU A 71 -20.37 -6.40 -41.77
CA GLU A 71 -20.54 -7.10 -40.50
C GLU A 71 -19.20 -7.30 -39.78
N SER A 72 -18.19 -7.79 -40.50
CA SER A 72 -16.83 -7.95 -39.95
C SER A 72 -16.23 -6.62 -39.47
N GLU A 73 -16.42 -5.54 -40.24
CA GLU A 73 -15.93 -4.20 -39.92
C GLU A 73 -16.60 -3.65 -38.65
N THR A 74 -17.92 -3.80 -38.52
CA THR A 74 -18.66 -3.39 -37.33
C THR A 74 -18.17 -4.14 -36.10
N THR A 75 -18.04 -5.47 -36.18
CA THR A 75 -17.56 -6.28 -35.05
C THR A 75 -16.14 -5.91 -34.63
N ILE A 76 -15.24 -5.63 -35.59
CA ILE A 76 -13.88 -5.16 -35.28
C ILE A 76 -13.91 -3.79 -34.58
N LYS A 77 -14.72 -2.84 -35.07
CA LYS A 77 -14.84 -1.50 -34.47
C LYS A 77 -15.35 -1.57 -33.03
N GLU A 78 -16.34 -2.41 -32.76
CA GLU A 78 -16.87 -2.62 -31.40
C GLU A 78 -15.80 -3.19 -30.46
N LYS A 79 -15.07 -4.22 -30.91
CA LYS A 79 -13.97 -4.82 -30.13
C LYS A 79 -12.83 -3.83 -29.88
N LEU A 80 -12.49 -3.00 -30.86
CA LEU A 80 -11.48 -1.94 -30.72
C LEU A 80 -11.92 -0.88 -29.70
N GLY A 81 -13.18 -0.43 -29.79
CA GLY A 81 -13.73 0.53 -28.82
C GLY A 81 -13.66 -0.02 -27.39
N TYR A 82 -13.99 -1.30 -27.19
CA TYR A 82 -13.84 -1.94 -25.90
C TYR A 82 -12.37 -1.97 -25.41
N LEU A 83 -11.42 -2.33 -26.27
CA LEU A 83 -9.99 -2.36 -25.95
C LEU A 83 -9.47 -0.98 -25.52
N ASP A 84 -9.88 0.07 -26.23
CA ASP A 84 -9.52 1.46 -25.89
C ASP A 84 -10.08 1.87 -24.52
N GLU A 85 -11.36 1.61 -24.26
CA GLU A 85 -12.00 1.87 -22.97
C GLU A 85 -11.37 1.06 -21.83
N TRP A 86 -10.93 -0.16 -22.12
CA TRP A 86 -10.26 -1.01 -21.14
C TRP A 86 -8.84 -0.51 -20.84
N MET A 87 -8.06 -0.13 -21.86
CA MET A 87 -6.74 0.50 -21.70
C MET A 87 -6.81 1.80 -20.89
N GLU A 88 -7.80 2.65 -21.16
CA GLU A 88 -8.01 3.89 -20.40
C GLU A 88 -8.26 3.59 -18.93
N ARG A 89 -9.16 2.64 -18.63
CA ARG A 89 -9.45 2.22 -17.25
C ARG A 89 -8.23 1.66 -16.52
N LEU A 90 -7.47 0.75 -17.15
CA LEU A 90 -6.25 0.21 -16.55
C LEU A 90 -5.20 1.29 -16.28
N THR A 91 -5.09 2.28 -17.19
CA THR A 91 -4.17 3.41 -17.02
C THR A 91 -4.56 4.28 -15.83
N ILE A 92 -5.84 4.60 -15.68
CA ILE A 92 -6.37 5.35 -14.53
C ILE A 92 -6.18 4.55 -13.24
N GLU A 93 -6.52 3.26 -13.23
CA GLU A 93 -6.38 2.40 -12.07
C GLU A 93 -4.92 2.29 -11.62
N LYS A 94 -3.99 2.06 -12.56
CA LYS A 94 -2.56 2.06 -12.30
C LYS A 94 -2.12 3.34 -11.60
N GLY A 95 -2.48 4.50 -12.14
CA GLY A 95 -2.12 5.79 -11.55
C GLY A 95 -2.64 5.97 -10.12
N ASN A 96 -3.89 5.54 -9.87
CA ASN A 96 -4.49 5.59 -8.53
C ASN A 96 -3.76 4.67 -7.54
N VAL A 97 -3.44 3.44 -7.95
CA VAL A 97 -2.74 2.46 -7.12
C VAL A 97 -1.30 2.91 -6.84
N GLU A 98 -0.59 3.46 -7.82
CA GLU A 98 0.75 4.04 -7.64
C GLU A 98 0.74 5.19 -6.62
N GLN A 99 -0.25 6.09 -6.72
CA GLN A 99 -0.40 7.20 -5.78
C GLN A 99 -0.69 6.71 -4.36
N GLN A 100 -1.60 5.74 -4.19
CA GLN A 100 -1.85 5.12 -2.88
C GLN A 100 -0.60 4.45 -2.30
N ASN A 101 0.19 3.77 -3.14
CA ASN A 101 1.43 3.11 -2.71
C ASN A 101 2.46 4.14 -2.22
N LYS A 102 2.56 5.27 -2.91
CA LYS A 102 3.43 6.39 -2.52
C LYS A 102 3.02 6.98 -1.17
N GLU A 103 1.73 7.18 -0.95
CA GLU A 103 1.19 7.67 0.33
C GLU A 103 1.49 6.71 1.48
N LYS A 104 1.29 5.39 1.27
CA LYS A 104 1.65 4.35 2.25
C LYS A 104 3.15 4.37 2.56
N CYS A 105 4.02 4.55 1.56
CA CYS A 105 5.46 4.69 1.77
C CYS A 105 5.80 5.90 2.64
N MET A 106 5.21 7.08 2.36
CA MET A 106 5.43 8.27 3.19
C MET A 106 4.93 8.07 4.63
N ALA A 107 3.78 7.44 4.81
CA ALA A 107 3.24 7.13 6.13
C ALA A 107 4.16 6.19 6.92
N LYS A 108 4.72 5.17 6.26
CA LYS A 108 5.72 4.25 6.85
C LYS A 108 6.97 5.01 7.30
N ASP A 109 7.49 5.91 6.47
CA ASP A 109 8.69 6.68 6.78
C ASP A 109 8.45 7.63 7.98
N LYS A 110 7.28 8.26 8.03
CA LYS A 110 6.84 9.05 9.19
C LYS A 110 6.80 8.21 10.46
N LEU A 111 6.22 7.00 10.42
CA LEU A 111 6.19 6.10 11.58
C LEU A 111 7.60 5.66 12.02
N HIS A 112 8.56 5.52 11.10
CA HIS A 112 9.94 5.23 11.47
C HIS A 112 10.58 6.37 12.27
N ILE A 113 10.31 7.63 11.89
CA ILE A 113 10.78 8.80 12.64
C ILE A 113 10.16 8.83 14.03
N GLU A 114 8.83 8.66 14.13
CA GLU A 114 8.12 8.64 15.41
C GLU A 114 8.57 7.48 16.31
N LYS A 115 8.79 6.29 15.74
CA LYS A 115 9.34 5.13 16.47
C LYS A 115 10.71 5.43 17.06
N LYS A 116 11.61 6.05 16.28
CA LYS A 116 12.96 6.40 16.74
C LYS A 116 12.90 7.39 17.92
N SER A 117 12.03 8.38 17.83
CA SER A 117 11.79 9.31 18.94
C SER A 117 11.27 8.59 20.19
N ALA A 118 10.31 7.66 20.03
CA ALA A 118 9.80 6.86 21.14
C ALA A 118 10.88 5.92 21.75
N GLU A 119 11.79 5.37 20.95
CA GLU A 119 12.93 4.58 21.42
C GLU A 119 13.93 5.43 22.22
N GLU A 120 14.19 6.66 21.80
CA GLU A 120 15.02 7.62 22.53
C GLU A 120 14.37 8.00 23.87
N SER A 121 13.05 8.26 23.90
CA SER A 121 12.30 8.50 25.14
C SER A 121 12.30 7.28 26.07
N LEU A 122 12.13 6.07 25.53
CA LEU A 122 12.20 4.84 26.31
C LEU A 122 13.56 4.71 26.99
N LYS A 123 14.66 4.87 26.23
CA LYS A 123 16.02 4.80 26.77
C LYS A 123 16.27 5.85 27.86
N ALA A 124 15.77 7.07 27.67
CA ALA A 124 15.86 8.13 28.67
C ALA A 124 15.10 7.75 29.96
N SER A 125 13.87 7.24 29.84
CA SER A 125 13.06 6.81 30.98
C SER A 125 13.65 5.59 31.72
N GLU A 126 14.24 4.63 30.99
CA GLU A 126 14.93 3.48 31.59
C GLU A 126 16.18 3.91 32.39
N ALA A 127 16.96 4.85 31.84
CA ALA A 127 18.10 5.42 32.54
C ALA A 127 17.67 6.15 33.81
N ALA A 128 16.57 6.92 33.72
CA ALA A 128 15.97 7.64 34.84
C ALA A 128 15.52 6.70 35.96
N LEU A 129 14.77 5.65 35.59
CA LEU A 129 14.30 4.63 36.52
C LEU A 129 15.47 3.93 37.22
N LYS A 130 16.51 3.54 36.47
CA LYS A 130 17.72 2.90 37.01
C LYS A 130 18.46 3.80 37.99
N GLN A 131 18.52 5.11 37.72
CA GLN A 131 19.14 6.07 38.62
C GLN A 131 18.30 6.26 39.89
N ALA A 132 16.98 6.38 39.77
CA ALA A 132 16.07 6.47 40.90
C ALA A 132 16.15 5.24 41.81
N GLN A 133 16.15 4.03 41.24
CA GLN A 133 16.33 2.77 41.95
C GLN A 133 17.61 2.75 42.79
N LYS A 134 18.76 3.12 42.20
CA LYS A 134 20.04 3.20 42.92
C LYS A 134 20.00 4.20 44.06
N ASN A 135 19.41 5.38 43.84
CA ASN A 135 19.33 6.42 44.87
C ASN A 135 18.45 5.98 46.05
N VAL A 136 17.31 5.34 45.78
CA VAL A 136 16.44 4.76 46.83
C VAL A 136 17.18 3.67 47.62
N GLU A 137 17.90 2.78 46.93
CA GLU A 137 18.68 1.70 47.58
C GLU A 137 19.78 2.25 48.49
N LEU A 138 20.56 3.22 48.01
CA LEU A 138 21.59 3.91 48.79
C LEU A 138 21.01 4.60 50.03
N THR A 139 19.85 5.25 49.88
CA THR A 139 19.17 5.96 50.97
C THR A 139 18.64 4.97 52.02
N LYS A 140 18.02 3.87 51.61
CA LYS A 140 17.59 2.78 52.50
C LYS A 140 18.77 2.18 53.27
N HIS A 141 19.89 1.93 52.60
CA HIS A 141 21.09 1.37 53.22
C HIS A 141 21.68 2.32 54.28
N THR A 142 21.74 3.62 53.96
CA THR A 142 22.22 4.67 54.88
C THR A 142 21.32 4.80 56.11
N LEU A 143 19.99 4.81 55.92
CA LEU A 143 19.03 4.84 57.03
C LEU A 143 19.14 3.60 57.93
N LYS A 144 19.33 2.41 57.35
CA LYS A 144 19.52 1.17 58.12
C LYS A 144 20.79 1.21 58.97
N LYS A 145 21.88 1.78 58.44
CA LYS A 145 23.15 1.97 59.16
C LYS A 145 23.01 2.95 60.32
N GLU A 146 22.26 4.04 60.15
CA GLU A 146 22.00 5.00 61.23
C GLU A 146 21.07 4.43 62.32
N LYS A 147 20.00 3.73 61.92
CA LYS A 147 19.10 3.05 62.87
C LYS A 147 19.83 1.99 63.70
N GLY A 148 20.83 1.31 63.13
CA GLY A 148 21.70 0.37 63.85
C GLY A 148 22.63 1.03 64.89
N ARG A 149 23.02 2.30 64.69
CA ARG A 149 23.85 3.07 65.66
C ARG A 149 23.04 3.62 66.84
N GLN A 150 21.71 3.69 66.75
CA GLN A 150 20.85 4.15 67.85
C GLN A 150 20.78 3.16 69.03
N GLY A 151 21.24 1.92 68.87
CA GLY A 151 21.22 0.90 69.92
C GLY A 151 22.36 0.95 70.94
N THR A 152 23.37 1.83 70.80
CA THR A 152 24.61 1.76 71.61
C THR A 152 24.95 3.03 72.40
N GLY A 153 24.03 3.98 72.51
CA GLY A 153 24.20 5.16 73.37
C GLY A 153 24.95 6.32 72.72
N GLY A 154 24.41 7.53 72.92
CA GLY A 154 25.01 8.80 72.50
C GLY A 154 24.46 9.35 71.18
N TRP A 155 23.55 10.32 71.28
CA TRP A 155 23.21 11.22 70.17
C TRP A 155 24.47 11.99 69.76
N VAL A 156 25.13 11.58 68.68
CA VAL A 156 26.08 12.42 67.95
C VAL A 156 25.31 12.95 66.75
N ALA A 157 25.16 14.28 66.70
CA ALA A 157 24.56 15.00 65.59
C ALA A 157 25.23 14.57 64.28
N ALA A 158 24.53 13.73 63.51
CA ALA A 158 24.97 13.31 62.19
C ALA A 158 24.77 14.49 61.23
N ALA A 159 25.89 15.09 60.84
CA ALA A 159 25.93 16.17 59.87
C ALA A 159 25.39 15.69 58.51
N GLY A 160 24.37 16.39 58.03
CA GLY A 160 24.08 16.66 56.62
C GLY A 160 24.21 15.49 55.63
N ALA A 161 23.26 14.56 55.64
CA ALA A 161 22.97 13.75 54.46
C ALA A 161 21.94 14.48 53.60
N CYS A 162 22.38 15.21 52.57
CA CYS A 162 21.49 15.74 51.55
C CYS A 162 21.09 14.61 50.59
N VAL A 163 19.80 14.24 50.57
CA VAL A 163 19.24 13.38 49.52
C VAL A 163 18.79 14.30 48.40
N THR A 164 19.59 14.38 47.33
CA THR A 164 19.15 15.01 46.09
C THR A 164 18.31 14.02 45.29
N LEU A 165 16.99 14.15 45.39
CA LEU A 165 16.07 13.61 44.38
C LEU A 165 16.29 14.42 43.11
N ILE A 166 17.04 13.85 42.17
CA ILE A 166 17.42 14.49 40.92
C ILE A 166 16.15 14.68 40.08
N PRO A 167 15.82 15.91 39.65
CA PRO A 167 14.75 16.12 38.69
C PRO A 167 15.25 15.64 37.34
N ILE A 168 14.69 14.55 36.83
CA ILE A 168 15.05 14.03 35.52
C ILE A 168 14.10 14.66 34.50
N ALA A 169 14.70 15.29 33.50
CA ALA A 169 14.04 16.12 32.50
C ALA A 169 12.81 15.45 31.88
N GLY A 170 11.67 16.14 31.96
CA GLY A 170 10.41 15.72 31.34
C GLY A 170 9.18 15.89 32.26
N TRP A 171 8.84 17.13 32.62
CA TRP A 171 7.49 17.56 33.01
C TRP A 171 6.73 16.73 34.05
N ILE A 172 7.31 16.37 35.20
CA ILE A 172 6.52 16.19 36.43
C ILE A 172 7.31 16.76 37.60
N ALA A 173 6.71 17.75 38.27
CA ALA A 173 7.30 18.46 39.40
C ALA A 173 7.21 17.57 40.65
N GLY A 174 8.36 17.08 41.12
CA GLY A 174 8.50 16.41 42.43
C GLY A 174 9.30 17.28 43.40
N PRO A 175 8.91 17.39 44.68
CA PRO A 175 9.53 18.33 45.62
C PRO A 175 10.93 17.89 46.07
N VAL A 176 11.82 18.89 46.23
CA VAL A 176 13.11 18.74 46.91
C VAL A 176 12.85 18.78 48.42
N ILE A 177 13.25 17.75 49.16
CA ILE A 177 13.12 17.72 50.63
C ILE A 177 14.47 18.08 51.26
N PHE A 178 14.55 19.24 51.91
CA PHE A 178 15.69 19.66 52.72
C PHE A 178 15.53 19.19 54.17
N TYR A 179 16.61 18.70 54.77
CA TYR A 179 16.64 18.19 56.14
C TYR A 179 17.27 19.22 57.11
N SER A 180 16.54 19.63 58.15
CA SER A 180 17.10 20.30 59.34
C SER A 180 16.67 19.54 60.61
N GLY A 181 17.61 19.28 61.53
CA GLY A 181 17.41 18.46 62.73
C GLY A 181 16.20 18.93 63.55
N VAL A 182 15.30 18.05 64.00
CA VAL A 182 15.44 17.17 65.18
C VAL A 182 14.60 15.87 65.04
N ASN A 183 14.00 15.59 63.86
CA ASN A 183 13.08 14.45 63.60
C ASN A 183 13.58 13.40 62.57
N THR A 184 14.89 13.08 62.60
CA THR A 184 15.67 12.43 61.52
C THR A 184 15.07 11.19 60.87
N ILE A 185 14.49 10.29 61.65
CA ILE A 185 14.06 8.98 61.12
C ILE A 185 12.68 9.04 60.46
N VAL A 186 11.76 9.86 61.00
CA VAL A 186 10.39 9.99 60.44
C VAL A 186 10.44 10.73 59.11
N ASP A 187 11.25 11.79 59.03
CA ASP A 187 11.44 12.58 57.81
C ASP A 187 12.19 11.78 56.74
N ALA A 188 13.21 10.98 57.10
CA ALA A 188 13.89 10.09 56.17
C ALA A 188 12.99 8.94 55.68
N SER A 189 12.11 8.41 56.54
CA SER A 189 11.15 7.36 56.15
C SER A 189 10.09 7.90 55.19
N LYS A 190 9.64 9.14 55.40
CA LYS A 190 8.75 9.84 54.46
C LYS A 190 9.44 10.08 53.11
N ALA A 191 10.68 10.54 53.11
CA ALA A 191 11.45 10.77 51.88
C ALA A 191 11.68 9.47 51.08
N ILE A 192 11.91 8.33 51.75
CA ILE A 192 11.99 7.02 51.08
C ILE A 192 10.66 6.66 50.42
N ARG A 193 9.54 6.85 51.11
CA ARG A 193 8.21 6.57 50.55
C ARG A 193 7.90 7.47 49.36
N ASP A 194 8.17 8.77 49.46
CA ASP A 194 7.97 9.72 48.36
C ASP A 194 8.87 9.35 47.14
N ALA A 195 10.08 8.84 47.40
CA ALA A 195 10.98 8.34 46.36
C ALA A 195 10.54 7.00 45.75
N GLU A 196 9.90 6.11 46.52
CA GLU A 196 9.27 4.88 46.02
C GLU A 196 8.04 5.18 45.15
N ASP A 197 7.24 6.18 45.52
CA ASP A 197 6.11 6.64 44.71
C ASP A 197 6.61 7.23 43.37
N GLY A 198 7.67 8.05 43.38
CA GLY A 198 8.31 8.55 42.15
C GLY A 198 8.97 7.44 41.29
N LEU A 199 9.39 6.33 41.91
CA LEU A 199 9.91 5.16 41.20
C LEU A 199 8.79 4.44 40.44
N LYS A 200 7.61 4.33 41.04
CA LYS A 200 6.41 3.77 40.40
C LYS A 200 5.95 4.63 39.21
N GLU A 201 6.06 5.94 39.32
CA GLU A 201 5.79 6.86 38.21
C GLU A 201 6.79 6.68 37.05
N ASN A 202 8.07 6.53 37.35
CA ASN A 202 9.09 6.23 36.34
C ASN A 202 8.87 4.86 35.67
N GLU A 203 8.44 3.84 36.41
CA GLU A 203 8.05 2.54 35.86
C GLU A 203 6.86 2.66 34.89
N CYS A 204 5.86 3.46 35.25
CA CYS A 204 4.73 3.75 34.36
C CYS A 204 5.19 4.42 33.06
N GLN A 205 6.11 5.38 33.11
CA GLN A 205 6.66 6.04 31.92
C GLN A 205 7.45 5.09 31.02
N VAL A 206 8.28 4.21 31.60
CA VAL A 206 9.00 3.17 30.84
C VAL A 206 8.00 2.25 30.14
N ASN A 207 6.96 1.80 30.86
CA ASN A 207 5.93 0.93 30.29
C ASN A 207 5.16 1.62 29.16
N GLU A 208 4.78 2.89 29.32
CA GLU A 208 4.09 3.67 28.30
C GLU A 208 4.94 3.84 27.03
N ASN A 209 6.21 4.21 27.18
CA ASN A 209 7.12 4.37 26.04
C ASN A 209 7.40 3.04 25.34
N SER A 210 7.52 1.95 26.10
CA SER A 210 7.66 0.59 25.56
C SER A 210 6.43 0.16 24.75
N MET A 211 5.23 0.46 25.25
CA MET A 211 3.98 0.25 24.51
C MET A 211 3.93 1.06 23.21
N LYS A 212 4.36 2.34 23.22
CA LYS A 212 4.45 3.17 22.01
C LYS A 212 5.37 2.54 20.96
N VAL A 213 6.57 2.12 21.35
CA VAL A 213 7.52 1.46 20.43
C VAL A 213 6.92 0.18 19.83
N THR A 214 6.26 -0.62 20.65
CA THR A 214 5.61 -1.87 20.20
C THR A 214 4.46 -1.57 19.23
N ASN A 215 3.63 -0.57 19.51
CA ASN A 215 2.56 -0.12 18.62
C ASN A 215 3.11 0.34 17.26
N TYR A 216 4.15 1.20 17.27
CA TYR A 216 4.80 1.65 16.04
C TYR A 216 5.36 0.48 15.22
N ARG A 217 6.03 -0.48 15.86
CA ARG A 217 6.53 -1.69 15.18
C ARG A 217 5.39 -2.46 14.51
N SER A 218 4.26 -2.64 15.20
CA SER A 218 3.08 -3.30 14.65
C SER A 218 2.51 -2.56 13.44
N ARG A 219 2.35 -1.24 13.54
CA ARG A 219 1.82 -0.40 12.44
C ARG A 219 2.73 -0.40 11.21
N ILE A 220 4.04 -0.32 11.42
CA ILE A 220 5.03 -0.42 10.33
C ILE A 220 4.90 -1.79 9.63
N SER A 221 4.80 -2.88 10.39
CA SER A 221 4.64 -4.23 9.82
C SER A 221 3.34 -4.38 9.02
N SER A 222 2.23 -3.79 9.48
CA SER A 222 0.96 -3.76 8.75
C SER A 222 1.12 -3.04 7.41
N ILE A 223 1.63 -1.82 7.43
CA ILE A 223 1.81 -1.01 6.21
C ILE A 223 2.80 -1.67 5.24
N GLN A 224 3.85 -2.32 5.73
CA GLN A 224 4.76 -3.09 4.87
C GLN A 224 4.06 -4.26 4.16
N THR A 225 3.10 -4.90 4.81
CA THR A 225 2.30 -5.96 4.20
C THR A 225 1.36 -5.38 3.14
N GLU A 226 0.67 -4.29 3.47
CA GLU A 226 -0.20 -3.57 2.52
C GLU A 226 0.56 -3.05 1.30
N ILE A 227 1.79 -2.55 1.47
CA ILE A 227 2.67 -2.12 0.35
C ILE A 227 2.97 -3.32 -0.56
N LYS A 228 3.37 -4.47 0.00
CA LYS A 228 3.65 -5.68 -0.80
C LYS A 228 2.43 -6.16 -1.58
N GLU A 229 1.24 -6.08 -0.99
CA GLU A 229 0.00 -6.41 -1.68
C GLU A 229 -0.31 -5.41 -2.80
N THR A 230 -0.07 -4.12 -2.55
CA THR A 230 -0.24 -3.05 -3.54
C THR A 230 0.75 -3.22 -4.71
N ASP A 231 2.01 -3.59 -4.44
CA ASP A 231 3.02 -3.87 -5.47
C ASP A 231 2.63 -5.08 -6.33
N LYS A 232 2.05 -6.13 -5.73
CA LYS A 232 1.50 -7.26 -6.49
C LYS A 232 0.36 -6.83 -7.41
N LEU A 233 -0.54 -5.98 -6.93
CA LEU A 233 -1.63 -5.44 -7.75
C LEU A 233 -1.09 -4.61 -8.92
N LEU A 234 -0.09 -3.74 -8.68
CA LEU A 234 0.57 -2.98 -9.75
C LEU A 234 1.18 -3.88 -10.81
N ASN A 235 1.85 -4.96 -10.41
CA ASN A 235 2.41 -5.92 -11.36
C ASN A 235 1.32 -6.62 -12.19
N LYS A 236 0.16 -6.92 -11.58
CA LYS A 236 -0.99 -7.50 -12.30
C LYS A 236 -1.53 -6.52 -13.34
N ILE A 237 -1.80 -5.27 -12.96
CA ILE A 237 -2.28 -4.22 -13.87
C ILE A 237 -1.26 -3.99 -14.99
N GLN A 238 0.04 -3.99 -14.69
CA GLN A 238 1.09 -3.84 -15.69
C GLN A 238 1.09 -4.99 -16.72
N SER A 239 0.86 -6.23 -16.27
CA SER A 239 0.72 -7.39 -17.16
C SER A 239 -0.49 -7.22 -18.08
N GLU A 240 -1.63 -6.84 -17.52
CA GLU A 240 -2.87 -6.63 -18.29
C GLU A 240 -2.70 -5.51 -19.32
N ILE A 241 -2.04 -4.40 -18.97
CA ILE A 241 -1.72 -3.34 -19.94
C ILE A 241 -0.85 -3.87 -21.09
N GLU A 242 0.13 -4.71 -20.80
CA GLU A 242 1.02 -5.27 -21.82
C GLU A 242 0.28 -6.23 -22.76
N GLU A 243 -0.61 -7.06 -22.21
CA GLU A 243 -1.48 -7.95 -22.99
C GLU A 243 -2.39 -7.14 -23.94
N VAL A 244 -3.06 -6.09 -23.44
CA VAL A 244 -3.91 -5.22 -24.27
C VAL A 244 -3.11 -4.54 -25.38
N LYS A 245 -1.89 -4.07 -25.07
CA LYS A 245 -1.00 -3.47 -26.09
C LYS A 245 -0.65 -4.44 -27.20
N GLN A 246 -0.28 -5.68 -26.85
CA GLN A 246 0.03 -6.71 -27.85
C GLN A 246 -1.16 -6.97 -28.77
N HIS A 247 -2.37 -7.01 -28.22
CA HIS A 247 -3.59 -7.15 -29.01
C HIS A 247 -3.83 -5.96 -29.95
N LEU A 248 -3.64 -4.73 -29.48
CA LEU A 248 -3.77 -3.53 -30.31
C LEU A 248 -2.71 -3.47 -31.42
N GLU A 249 -1.46 -3.82 -31.13
CA GLU A 249 -0.37 -3.84 -32.11
C GLU A 249 -0.58 -4.88 -33.21
N ALA A 250 -1.04 -6.09 -32.85
CA ALA A 250 -1.39 -7.13 -33.81
C ALA A 250 -2.48 -6.65 -34.79
N GLN A 251 -3.44 -5.87 -34.30
CA GLN A 251 -4.52 -5.33 -35.13
C GLN A 251 -4.10 -4.12 -35.97
N LEU A 252 -3.20 -3.26 -35.47
CA LEU A 252 -2.59 -2.19 -36.27
C LEU A 252 -1.81 -2.75 -37.47
N HIS A 253 -1.12 -3.87 -37.27
CA HIS A 253 -0.47 -4.60 -38.36
C HIS A 253 -1.47 -5.10 -39.41
N PHE A 254 -2.63 -5.61 -38.99
CA PHE A 254 -3.68 -6.04 -39.90
C PHE A 254 -4.29 -4.87 -40.69
N LYS A 255 -4.58 -3.74 -40.02
CA LYS A 255 -5.13 -2.55 -40.66
C LYS A 255 -4.20 -2.00 -41.74
N LYS A 256 -2.90 -1.91 -41.45
CA LYS A 256 -1.90 -1.45 -42.41
C LYS A 256 -1.84 -2.35 -43.65
N TRP A 257 -1.95 -3.67 -43.47
CA TRP A 257 -2.00 -4.60 -44.60
C TRP A 257 -3.25 -4.43 -45.46
N SER A 258 -4.40 -4.09 -44.86
CA SER A 258 -5.65 -3.84 -45.59
C SER A 258 -5.68 -2.52 -46.36
N GLU A 259 -4.93 -1.50 -45.95
CA GLU A 259 -4.83 -0.21 -46.64
C GLU A 259 -3.85 -0.24 -47.84
N GLU A 260 -3.00 -1.27 -47.91
CA GLU A 260 -2.03 -1.49 -49.00
C GLU A 260 -2.57 -2.39 -50.15
N LEU A 261 -3.81 -2.92 -50.00
CA LEU A 261 -4.55 -3.71 -50.99
C LEU A 261 -5.56 -2.85 -51.77
#